data_AF-A0A9P1INS1-F1
#
_entry.id   AF-A0A9P1INS1-F1
#
_cell.length_a   1.000
_cell.length_b   1.000
_cell.length_c   1.000
_cell.angle_alpha   90.00
_cell.angle_beta   90.00
_cell.angle_gamma   90.00
#
_symmetry.space_group_name_H-M   'P 1'
#
loop_
_entity.id
_entity.type
_entity.pdbx_description
1 polymer ?
#
loop_
_entity_poly.entity_id
_entity_poly.type
_entity_poly.pdbx_seq_one_letter_code
_entity_poly.pdbx_strand_id
1 'polypeptide(L)'
;MPFDKIFLHIALLISILTLYYLNKKPVINLSELTEKVVYVDNVYEKKDFEKCEVETWNNKTTSEIPRIEKLKSLAKYGISNSEGLEDGQLRLISAFLYEDEIVVTTSRQRTTQLGTPVYCRYFDCNRVEIPGSIYKSFFFPMTSVHCLRKAGANYISLSLTENDEPQEPVPFIHRLYKEPQYELGVCSGQLYGMDAKWMQIAEFVEHHKLIGARMFYFSVFEIDGMTRMILDEYERSGFAEVSMINTEYTNAAMMRHMVQIHECFYRARKQSKWLLHVDHDEFLIPTEQPILKYIKSLNSFTAELVLTMRKIAKFEESLEKYNNIEEVSNDIQSAKYNFTYEADYAAPKIMVRPDKVEAILLHWSFGMEPGYKVKVVPKNIATLNHYRTISPKFLWSDFMAKKMKENEKFMHVTLPEGYVEKLRENVAKVVGYVFEKHSVTCDNIPPSLQFAAKPYLKKIRIFC
;
A
#
# COMPACT_ATOMS: atom_id res chain seq x y z
N MET A 1 -35.97 5.90 -60.25
CA MET A 1 -34.81 6.78 -60.53
C MET A 1 -33.95 6.87 -59.27
N PRO A 2 -32.61 6.99 -59.40
CA PRO A 2 -31.67 6.08 -58.75
C PRO A 2 -30.94 6.72 -57.56
N PHE A 3 -31.29 6.33 -56.34
CA PHE A 3 -30.51 6.72 -55.14
C PHE A 3 -30.04 5.51 -54.30
N ASP A 4 -30.74 4.37 -54.35
CA ASP A 4 -30.39 3.20 -53.50
C ASP A 4 -29.22 2.36 -54.01
N LYS A 5 -28.94 2.35 -55.33
CA LYS A 5 -27.78 1.63 -55.87
C LYS A 5 -26.45 2.34 -55.61
N ILE A 6 -26.47 3.66 -55.42
CA ILE A 6 -25.25 4.45 -55.15
C ILE A 6 -24.81 4.25 -53.70
N PHE A 7 -25.74 4.22 -52.74
CA PHE A 7 -25.40 3.97 -51.34
C PHE A 7 -24.83 2.56 -51.11
N LEU A 8 -25.37 1.55 -51.79
CA LEU A 8 -24.86 0.18 -51.69
C LEU A 8 -23.46 0.04 -52.31
N HIS A 9 -23.16 0.77 -53.39
CA HIS A 9 -21.82 0.80 -53.99
C HIS A 9 -20.82 1.59 -53.15
N ILE A 10 -21.22 2.71 -52.53
CA ILE A 10 -20.37 3.49 -51.62
C ILE A 10 -20.07 2.69 -50.34
N ALA A 11 -21.05 2.00 -49.76
CA ALA A 11 -20.84 1.15 -48.59
C ALA A 11 -19.91 -0.03 -48.89
N LEU A 12 -20.02 -0.65 -50.08
CA LEU A 12 -19.13 -1.72 -50.51
C LEU A 12 -17.69 -1.21 -50.75
N LEU A 13 -17.54 -0.03 -51.36
CA LEU A 13 -16.24 0.63 -51.57
C LEU A 13 -15.57 1.01 -50.26
N ILE A 14 -16.32 1.56 -49.28
CA ILE A 14 -15.79 1.88 -47.96
C ILE A 14 -15.37 0.59 -47.24
N SER A 15 -16.17 -0.48 -47.31
CA SER A 15 -15.84 -1.78 -46.73
C SER A 15 -14.56 -2.39 -47.32
N ILE A 16 -14.40 -2.32 -48.65
CA ILE A 16 -13.21 -2.79 -49.37
C ILE A 16 -12.00 -1.91 -49.07
N LEU A 17 -12.15 -0.59 -48.98
CA LEU A 17 -11.08 0.33 -48.58
C LEU A 17 -10.66 0.14 -47.11
N THR A 18 -11.61 -0.19 -46.24
CA THR A 18 -11.34 -0.43 -44.81
C THR A 18 -10.64 -1.78 -44.63
N LEU A 19 -11.02 -2.81 -45.39
CA LEU A 19 -10.29 -4.08 -45.48
C LEU A 19 -8.90 -3.91 -46.12
N TYR A 20 -8.76 -3.05 -47.14
CA TYR A 20 -7.47 -2.74 -47.78
C TYR A 20 -6.53 -1.97 -46.83
N TYR A 21 -7.05 -1.06 -46.00
CA TYR A 21 -6.25 -0.35 -44.98
C TYR A 21 -5.98 -1.18 -43.73
N LEU A 22 -6.90 -2.04 -43.29
CA LEU A 22 -6.68 -2.96 -42.16
C LEU A 22 -5.72 -4.10 -42.51
N ASN A 23 -5.60 -4.48 -43.78
CA ASN A 23 -4.56 -5.40 -44.27
C ASN A 23 -3.20 -4.72 -44.54
N LYS A 24 -3.10 -3.39 -44.42
CA LYS A 24 -1.84 -2.66 -44.33
C LYS A 24 -1.52 -2.33 -42.87
N LYS A 25 -1.49 -3.34 -42.01
CA LYS A 25 -0.58 -3.27 -40.87
C LYS A 25 0.83 -3.19 -41.44
N PRO A 26 1.72 -2.32 -40.94
CA PRO A 26 3.14 -2.49 -41.23
C PRO A 26 3.50 -3.87 -40.68
N VAL A 27 3.72 -4.83 -41.57
CA VAL A 27 4.56 -5.97 -41.24
C VAL A 27 5.90 -5.33 -40.95
N ILE A 28 6.21 -5.18 -39.67
CA ILE A 28 7.59 -4.93 -39.26
C ILE A 28 8.31 -6.19 -39.72
N ASN A 29 9.01 -6.07 -40.84
CA ASN A 29 9.87 -7.11 -41.33
C ASN A 29 11.00 -7.20 -40.31
N LEU A 30 10.96 -8.22 -39.44
CA LEU A 30 11.98 -8.42 -38.41
C LEU A 30 13.39 -8.59 -39.01
N SER A 31 13.51 -8.73 -40.33
CA SER A 31 14.77 -8.77 -41.09
C SER A 31 15.37 -7.39 -41.44
N GLU A 32 14.69 -6.27 -41.20
CA GLU A 32 15.24 -4.92 -41.43
C GLU A 32 15.68 -4.19 -40.14
N LEU A 33 15.50 -4.82 -38.96
CA LEU A 33 16.11 -4.37 -37.70
C LEU A 33 17.48 -5.02 -37.42
N THR A 34 17.96 -5.86 -38.33
CA THR A 34 19.27 -6.52 -38.24
C THR A 34 20.34 -5.73 -38.98
N GLU A 35 20.65 -4.52 -38.54
CA GLU A 35 21.96 -3.90 -38.85
C GLU A 35 22.34 -2.81 -37.84
N LYS A 36 22.56 -3.26 -36.60
CA LYS A 36 23.69 -2.90 -35.72
C LYS A 36 23.59 -3.73 -34.44
N VAL A 37 23.52 -5.05 -34.61
CA VAL A 37 23.96 -5.95 -33.55
C VAL A 37 25.48 -5.85 -33.56
N VAL A 38 26.02 -5.00 -32.69
CA VAL A 38 27.39 -5.18 -32.24
C VAL A 38 27.38 -6.55 -31.58
N TYR A 39 27.99 -7.54 -32.23
CA TYR A 39 28.41 -8.75 -31.55
C TYR A 39 29.42 -8.30 -30.50
N VAL A 40 28.94 -8.04 -29.29
CA VAL A 40 29.78 -8.18 -28.11
C VAL A 40 29.94 -9.68 -28.02
N ASP A 41 31.10 -10.18 -28.46
CA ASP A 41 31.51 -11.53 -28.09
C ASP A 41 31.33 -11.62 -26.57
N ASN A 42 30.32 -12.38 -26.15
CA ASN A 42 30.25 -12.85 -24.78
C ASN A 42 31.40 -13.83 -24.63
N VAL A 43 32.60 -13.28 -24.42
CA VAL A 43 33.54 -13.89 -23.51
C VAL A 43 32.72 -14.06 -22.24
N TYR A 44 32.24 -15.28 -22.00
CA TYR A 44 31.90 -15.70 -20.65
C TYR A 44 33.22 -15.63 -19.87
N GLU A 45 33.62 -14.41 -19.52
CA GLU A 45 34.49 -14.22 -18.39
C GLU A 45 33.76 -14.93 -17.27
N LYS A 46 34.42 -15.96 -16.74
CA LYS A 46 34.08 -16.53 -15.45
C LYS A 46 33.94 -15.33 -14.53
N LYS A 47 32.72 -14.92 -14.25
CA LYS A 47 32.48 -13.82 -13.32
C LYS A 47 32.92 -14.40 -12.00
N ASP A 48 34.14 -14.10 -11.59
CA ASP A 48 34.63 -14.41 -10.26
C ASP A 48 33.70 -13.65 -9.33
N PHE A 49 32.67 -14.33 -8.87
CA PHE A 49 31.71 -13.77 -7.95
C PHE A 49 32.48 -13.35 -6.71
N GLU A 50 32.37 -12.07 -6.36
CA GLU A 50 32.97 -11.56 -5.14
C GLU A 50 32.48 -12.41 -3.97
N LYS A 51 33.41 -12.79 -3.09
CA LYS A 51 33.09 -13.57 -1.91
C LYS A 51 32.09 -12.76 -1.07
N CYS A 52 30.87 -13.27 -0.91
CA CYS A 52 29.88 -12.60 -0.07
C CYS A 52 30.38 -12.51 1.38
N GLU A 53 30.63 -11.29 1.85
CA GLU A 53 30.89 -11.04 3.25
C GLU A 53 29.57 -11.20 4.02
N VAL A 54 29.58 -12.09 5.02
CA VAL A 54 28.41 -12.34 5.87
C VAL A 54 28.51 -11.43 7.08
N GLU A 55 27.71 -10.38 7.09
CA GLU A 55 27.59 -9.46 8.22
C GLU A 55 27.14 -10.21 9.49
N THR A 56 27.52 -9.70 10.66
CA THR A 56 27.25 -10.37 11.96
C THR A 56 25.76 -10.60 12.20
N TRP A 57 24.90 -9.64 11.85
CA TRP A 57 23.45 -9.78 11.95
C TRP A 57 22.91 -10.82 10.97
N ASN A 58 23.62 -11.11 9.88
CA ASN A 58 23.21 -12.06 8.85
C ASN A 58 23.84 -13.44 9.01
N ASN A 59 24.73 -13.63 9.99
CA ASN A 59 25.30 -14.93 10.34
C ASN A 59 24.38 -15.69 11.32
N LYS A 60 23.12 -15.90 10.91
CA LYS A 60 22.10 -16.58 11.72
C LYS A 60 21.30 -17.56 10.88
N THR A 61 21.24 -18.80 11.34
CA THR A 61 20.37 -19.85 10.80
C THR A 61 19.43 -20.32 11.90
N THR A 62 18.12 -20.28 11.66
CA THR A 62 17.13 -20.83 12.59
C THR A 62 16.66 -22.22 12.15
N SER A 63 16.26 -23.05 13.10
CA SER A 63 15.75 -24.41 12.88
C SER A 63 14.22 -24.47 12.85
N GLU A 64 13.55 -23.49 13.47
CA GLU A 64 12.10 -23.43 13.58
C GLU A 64 11.59 -21.99 13.46
N ILE A 65 10.35 -21.85 12.96
CA ILE A 65 9.62 -20.59 12.93
C ILE A 65 9.00 -20.36 14.32
N PRO A 66 9.11 -19.17 14.90
CA PRO A 66 8.48 -18.86 16.18
C PRO A 66 6.98 -19.18 16.16
N ARG A 67 6.53 -19.96 17.15
CA ARG A 67 5.10 -20.33 17.34
C ARG A 67 4.49 -21.06 16.14
N ILE A 68 5.28 -21.81 15.37
CA ILE A 68 4.82 -22.52 14.17
C ILE A 68 3.60 -23.41 14.40
N GLU A 69 3.51 -24.09 15.56
CA GLU A 69 2.36 -24.94 15.89
C GLU A 69 1.07 -24.13 16.07
N LYS A 70 1.17 -22.90 16.59
CA LYS A 70 0.03 -21.99 16.68
C LYS A 70 -0.40 -21.51 15.29
N LEU A 71 0.53 -21.16 14.41
CA LEU A 71 0.24 -20.77 13.03
C LEU A 71 -0.43 -21.92 12.26
N LYS A 72 0.10 -23.14 12.37
CA LYS A 72 -0.52 -24.36 11.80
C LYS A 72 -1.92 -24.60 12.36
N SER A 73 -2.10 -24.44 13.67
CA SER A 73 -3.40 -24.58 14.31
C SER A 73 -4.40 -23.56 13.76
N LEU A 74 -4.01 -22.28 13.68
CA LEU A 74 -4.84 -21.21 13.12
C LEU A 74 -5.18 -21.43 11.64
N ALA A 75 -4.22 -21.92 10.85
CA ALA A 75 -4.44 -22.25 9.44
C ALA A 75 -5.55 -23.30 9.25
N LYS A 76 -5.65 -24.28 10.15
CA LYS A 76 -6.68 -25.33 10.10
C LYS A 76 -8.09 -24.82 10.38
N TYR A 77 -8.25 -23.71 11.11
CA TYR A 77 -9.58 -23.19 11.45
C TYR A 77 -10.30 -22.56 10.24
N GLY A 78 -9.57 -22.22 9.18
CA GLY A 78 -10.13 -21.48 8.04
C GLY A 78 -10.44 -20.04 8.43
N ILE A 79 -9.72 -19.08 7.85
CA ILE A 79 -9.87 -17.65 8.20
C ILE A 79 -10.97 -17.00 7.34
N SER A 80 -11.26 -17.55 6.16
CA SER A 80 -12.32 -17.09 5.26
C SER A 80 -12.72 -18.19 4.28
N ASN A 81 -14.00 -18.25 3.89
CA ASN A 81 -14.49 -19.08 2.78
C ASN A 81 -14.78 -18.25 1.52
N SER A 82 -14.38 -16.98 1.50
CA SER A 82 -14.61 -16.10 0.35
C SER A 82 -13.60 -16.37 -0.76
N GLU A 83 -14.06 -16.28 -2.00
CA GLU A 83 -13.18 -16.32 -3.18
C GLU A 83 -12.15 -15.19 -3.09
N GLY A 84 -10.87 -15.58 -3.11
CA GLY A 84 -9.73 -14.68 -3.15
C GLY A 84 -8.98 -14.81 -4.47
N LEU A 85 -7.79 -14.20 -4.50
CA LEU A 85 -6.85 -14.27 -5.63
C LEU A 85 -6.04 -15.58 -5.63
N GLU A 86 -6.73 -16.73 -5.66
CA GLU A 86 -6.12 -18.06 -5.44
C GLU A 86 -5.42 -18.66 -6.65
N ASP A 87 -5.90 -18.35 -7.85
CA ASP A 87 -5.39 -18.81 -9.15
C ASP A 87 -4.24 -17.95 -9.70
N GLY A 88 -3.88 -16.88 -9.00
CA GLY A 88 -2.96 -15.86 -9.48
C GLY A 88 -1.51 -16.34 -9.50
N GLN A 89 -0.69 -15.65 -10.29
CA GLN A 89 0.76 -15.84 -10.25
C GLN A 89 1.28 -15.50 -8.86
N LEU A 90 2.20 -16.33 -8.39
CA LEU A 90 2.92 -16.08 -7.15
C LEU A 90 3.87 -14.90 -7.39
N ARG A 91 3.47 -13.66 -7.09
CA ARG A 91 4.39 -12.52 -7.07
C ARG A 91 4.72 -12.13 -5.65
N LEU A 92 6.00 -11.87 -5.41
CA LEU A 92 6.52 -11.41 -4.13
C LEU A 92 6.34 -9.90 -4.04
N ILE A 93 5.86 -9.41 -2.90
CA ILE A 93 5.72 -7.98 -2.62
C ILE A 93 6.91 -7.52 -1.77
N SER A 94 7.15 -8.18 -0.65
CA SER A 94 8.21 -7.82 0.28
C SER A 94 8.66 -9.01 1.13
N ALA A 95 9.87 -8.95 1.66
CA ALA A 95 10.42 -9.93 2.59
C ALA A 95 10.93 -9.23 3.84
N PHE A 96 10.23 -9.38 4.96
CA PHE A 96 10.56 -8.74 6.23
C PHE A 96 11.46 -9.63 7.08
N LEU A 97 12.63 -9.12 7.42
CA LEU A 97 13.64 -9.82 8.21
C LEU A 97 13.49 -9.50 9.70
N TYR A 98 13.00 -10.45 10.47
CA TYR A 98 12.95 -10.39 11.93
C TYR A 98 14.08 -11.20 12.56
N GLU A 99 14.15 -11.15 13.89
CA GLU A 99 15.21 -11.80 14.67
C GLU A 99 15.32 -13.30 14.33
N ASP A 100 14.20 -14.03 14.37
CA ASP A 100 14.18 -15.49 14.28
C ASP A 100 13.50 -16.05 13.01
N GLU A 101 12.90 -15.18 12.20
CA GLU A 101 12.13 -15.56 11.02
C GLU A 101 12.18 -14.48 9.93
N ILE A 102 11.76 -14.87 8.74
CA ILE A 102 11.53 -14.00 7.59
C ILE A 102 10.07 -14.14 7.20
N VAL A 103 9.35 -13.05 7.00
CA VAL A 103 7.97 -13.11 6.49
C VAL A 103 7.93 -12.53 5.08
N VAL A 104 7.54 -13.35 4.12
CA VAL A 104 7.39 -12.96 2.72
C VAL A 104 5.92 -12.71 2.43
N THR A 105 5.58 -11.54 1.90
CA THR A 105 4.23 -11.19 1.47
C THR A 105 4.08 -11.33 -0.03
N THR A 106 2.88 -11.71 -0.47
CA THR A 106 2.62 -12.07 -1.87
C THR A 106 1.33 -11.44 -2.39
N SER A 107 1.27 -11.18 -3.70
CA SER A 107 0.01 -10.75 -4.34
C SER A 107 -1.01 -11.88 -4.43
N ARG A 108 -0.54 -13.12 -4.57
CA ARG A 108 -1.38 -14.33 -4.57
C ARG A 108 -1.96 -14.53 -3.18
N GLN A 109 -3.25 -14.82 -3.12
CA GLN A 109 -3.97 -15.14 -1.89
C GLN A 109 -4.20 -16.64 -1.81
N ARG A 110 -4.19 -17.20 -0.61
CA ARG A 110 -4.81 -18.50 -0.33
C ARG A 110 -5.86 -18.23 0.73
N THR A 111 -7.13 -18.27 0.38
CA THR A 111 -8.24 -17.99 1.30
C THR A 111 -8.91 -19.27 1.77
N THR A 112 -9.10 -20.24 0.87
CA THR A 112 -9.75 -21.54 1.11
C THR A 112 -8.77 -22.67 1.42
N GLN A 113 -7.53 -22.58 0.92
CA GLN A 113 -6.48 -23.62 1.09
C GLN A 113 -5.34 -23.13 1.98
N LEU A 114 -5.68 -22.67 3.19
CA LEU A 114 -4.68 -22.32 4.19
C LEU A 114 -3.82 -23.52 4.57
N GLY A 115 -2.52 -23.30 4.77
CA GLY A 115 -1.59 -24.40 5.03
C GLY A 115 -1.07 -25.11 3.77
N THR A 116 -1.47 -24.68 2.56
CA THR A 116 -0.89 -25.19 1.31
C THR A 116 0.63 -25.01 1.32
N PRO A 117 1.42 -26.06 1.02
CA PRO A 117 2.87 -25.96 0.99
C PRO A 117 3.40 -24.91 0.00
N VAL A 118 4.50 -24.29 0.39
CA VAL A 118 5.29 -23.39 -0.45
C VAL A 118 6.74 -23.50 0.02
N TYR A 119 7.70 -23.30 -0.88
CA TYR A 119 9.12 -23.52 -0.59
C TYR A 119 9.86 -22.19 -0.60
N CYS A 120 10.46 -21.85 0.54
CA CYS A 120 11.35 -20.70 0.70
C CYS A 120 12.72 -21.04 0.07
N ARG A 121 13.21 -20.15 -0.80
CA ARG A 121 14.44 -20.31 -1.59
C ARG A 121 15.36 -19.14 -1.25
N TYR A 122 16.61 -19.40 -0.86
CA TYR A 122 17.49 -18.37 -0.30
C TYR A 122 18.67 -18.10 -1.22
N PHE A 123 19.02 -16.83 -1.37
CA PHE A 123 20.06 -16.41 -2.29
C PHE A 123 21.05 -15.50 -1.57
N ASP A 124 22.32 -15.63 -1.95
CA ASP A 124 23.42 -14.83 -1.41
C ASP A 124 23.44 -13.40 -2.00
N CYS A 125 24.48 -12.63 -1.65
CA CYS A 125 24.68 -11.26 -2.14
C CYS A 125 24.81 -11.16 -3.67
N ASN A 126 25.20 -12.24 -4.35
CA ASN A 126 25.34 -12.32 -5.79
C ASN A 126 24.07 -12.82 -6.49
N ARG A 127 22.97 -12.99 -5.74
CA ARG A 127 21.71 -13.59 -6.20
C ARG A 127 21.87 -15.04 -6.67
N VAL A 128 22.86 -15.75 -6.13
CA VAL A 128 23.05 -17.19 -6.38
C VAL A 128 22.33 -17.97 -5.28
N GLU A 129 21.55 -18.96 -5.67
CA GLU A 129 20.81 -19.78 -4.70
C GLU A 129 21.80 -20.53 -3.79
N ILE A 130 21.59 -20.43 -2.48
CA ILE A 130 22.43 -21.09 -1.47
C ILE A 130 22.08 -22.59 -1.49
N PRO A 131 23.04 -23.49 -1.79
CA PRO A 131 22.77 -24.92 -1.89
C PRO A 131 22.21 -25.51 -0.59
N GLY A 132 21.19 -26.36 -0.70
CA GLY A 132 20.57 -27.04 0.44
C GLY A 132 19.81 -26.11 1.41
N SER A 133 19.55 -24.86 1.01
CA SER A 133 18.87 -23.89 1.87
C SER A 133 17.34 -23.98 1.85
N ILE A 134 16.77 -24.74 0.90
CA ILE A 134 15.33 -24.83 0.65
C ILE A 134 14.58 -25.22 1.94
N TYR A 135 13.48 -24.52 2.21
CA TYR A 135 12.64 -24.81 3.37
C TYR A 135 11.16 -24.87 2.98
N LYS A 136 10.50 -25.98 3.34
CA LYS A 136 9.06 -26.16 3.14
C LYS A 136 8.28 -25.42 4.23
N SER A 137 7.51 -24.44 3.82
CA SER A 137 6.58 -23.66 4.64
C SER A 137 5.15 -23.76 4.10
N PHE A 138 4.28 -22.83 4.47
CA PHE A 138 2.90 -22.73 4.03
C PHE A 138 2.38 -21.29 4.01
N PHE A 139 1.31 -21.06 3.23
CA PHE A 139 0.59 -19.78 3.24
C PHE A 139 -0.25 -19.61 4.52
N PHE A 140 0.05 -18.57 5.28
CA PHE A 140 -0.73 -18.11 6.43
C PHE A 140 -0.36 -16.66 6.81
N PRO A 141 -1.33 -15.79 7.16
CA PRO A 141 -2.77 -16.05 7.21
C PRO A 141 -3.46 -16.19 5.85
N MET A 142 -3.02 -15.52 4.78
CA MET A 142 -3.53 -15.73 3.40
C MET A 142 -2.54 -15.31 2.31
N THR A 143 -1.82 -14.20 2.51
CA THR A 143 -0.89 -13.60 1.51
C THR A 143 0.53 -13.55 2.04
N SER A 144 0.86 -14.43 2.97
CA SER A 144 2.12 -14.37 3.70
C SER A 144 2.66 -15.76 3.95
N VAL A 145 3.98 -15.85 3.95
CA VAL A 145 4.73 -17.09 4.13
C VAL A 145 5.82 -16.81 5.14
N HIS A 146 5.86 -17.60 6.20
CA HIS A 146 6.90 -17.53 7.21
C HIS A 146 8.05 -18.45 6.80
N CYS A 147 9.29 -17.96 6.82
CA CYS A 147 10.49 -18.66 6.40
C CYS A 147 11.54 -18.60 7.52
N LEU A 148 12.45 -19.57 7.53
CA LEU A 148 13.57 -19.58 8.47
C LEU A 148 14.60 -18.50 8.13
N ARG A 149 15.46 -18.19 9.09
CA ARG A 149 16.70 -17.46 8.82
C ARG A 149 17.72 -18.45 8.25
N LYS A 150 18.47 -18.00 7.25
CA LYS A 150 19.62 -18.74 6.68
C LYS A 150 20.82 -17.81 6.64
N ALA A 151 21.92 -18.25 7.23
CA ALA A 151 23.13 -17.46 7.28
C ALA A 151 23.63 -17.12 5.87
N GLY A 152 24.00 -15.86 5.65
CA GLY A 152 24.51 -15.37 4.36
C GLY A 152 23.45 -15.18 3.27
N ALA A 153 22.16 -15.38 3.55
CA ALA A 153 21.10 -15.01 2.62
C ALA A 153 20.94 -13.47 2.58
N ASN A 154 20.87 -12.89 1.39
CA ASN A 154 20.57 -11.46 1.18
C ASN A 154 19.23 -11.26 0.47
N TYR A 155 18.77 -12.29 -0.24
CA TYR A 155 17.49 -12.32 -0.93
C TYR A 155 16.75 -13.62 -0.65
N ILE A 156 15.44 -13.58 -0.84
CA ILE A 156 14.58 -14.75 -0.74
C ILE A 156 13.60 -14.77 -1.90
N SER A 157 13.24 -15.98 -2.30
CA SER A 157 12.15 -16.23 -3.22
C SER A 157 11.25 -17.35 -2.70
N LEU A 158 10.13 -17.55 -3.39
CA LEU A 158 9.19 -18.63 -3.14
C LEU A 158 8.99 -19.45 -4.42
N SER A 159 8.71 -20.74 -4.24
CA SER A 159 8.33 -21.70 -5.28
C SER A 159 7.17 -22.57 -4.79
N LEU A 160 6.29 -23.01 -5.69
CA LEU A 160 5.10 -23.80 -5.30
C LEU A 160 5.47 -25.27 -5.05
N THR A 161 6.42 -25.79 -5.82
CA THR A 161 7.09 -27.08 -5.58
C THR A 161 8.59 -26.89 -5.33
N GLU A 162 9.25 -27.92 -4.81
CA GLU A 162 10.70 -27.90 -4.55
C GLU A 162 11.53 -27.74 -5.83
N ASN A 163 11.01 -28.24 -6.97
CA ASN A 163 11.71 -28.26 -8.25
C ASN A 163 11.28 -27.13 -9.19
N ASP A 164 10.26 -26.34 -8.82
CA ASP A 164 9.85 -25.21 -9.65
C ASP A 164 10.96 -24.16 -9.71
N GLU A 165 11.02 -23.45 -10.84
CA GLU A 165 11.80 -22.23 -10.91
C GLU A 165 11.25 -21.20 -9.91
N PRO A 166 12.10 -20.67 -9.02
CA PRO A 166 11.67 -19.64 -8.08
C PRO A 166 11.31 -18.35 -8.81
N GLN A 167 10.48 -17.54 -8.17
CA GLN A 167 10.25 -16.16 -8.61
C GLN A 167 11.54 -15.32 -8.51
N GLU A 168 11.56 -14.14 -9.12
CA GLU A 168 12.69 -13.22 -8.95
C GLU A 168 12.90 -12.92 -7.44
N PRO A 169 14.11 -13.14 -6.89
CA PRO A 169 14.37 -12.93 -5.47
C PRO A 169 14.24 -11.47 -5.06
N VAL A 170 13.54 -11.24 -3.95
CA VAL A 170 13.38 -9.91 -3.35
C VAL A 170 14.36 -9.71 -2.19
N PRO A 171 14.90 -8.49 -2.01
CA PRO A 171 15.79 -8.20 -0.90
C PRO A 171 15.05 -8.17 0.43
N PHE A 172 15.80 -8.31 1.51
CA PHE A 172 15.27 -8.18 2.87
C PHE A 172 15.01 -6.73 3.27
N ILE A 173 13.84 -6.52 3.86
CA ILE A 173 13.48 -5.30 4.60
C ILE A 173 13.81 -5.54 6.06
N HIS A 174 14.78 -4.80 6.58
CA HIS A 174 15.25 -4.96 7.95
C HIS A 174 14.19 -4.57 8.98
N ARG A 175 13.87 -5.51 9.87
CA ARG A 175 12.98 -5.34 11.03
C ARG A 175 13.62 -5.87 12.32
N LEU A 176 14.96 -5.82 12.39
CA LEU A 176 15.78 -6.18 13.54
C LEU A 176 15.84 -5.05 14.60
N TYR A 177 14.68 -4.53 14.98
CA TYR A 177 14.57 -3.51 16.01
C TYR A 177 14.42 -4.15 17.39
N LYS A 178 15.27 -3.74 18.34
CA LYS A 178 15.16 -4.17 19.75
C LYS A 178 13.89 -3.62 20.40
N GLU A 179 13.59 -2.36 20.12
CA GLU A 179 12.40 -1.65 20.58
C GLU A 179 11.74 -0.95 19.38
N PRO A 180 10.40 -0.77 19.39
CA PRO A 180 9.72 -0.01 18.35
C PRO A 180 10.27 1.40 18.21
N GLN A 181 10.50 1.82 16.97
CA GLN A 181 10.96 3.18 16.64
C GLN A 181 9.83 4.21 16.82
N TYR A 182 8.58 3.79 16.61
CA TYR A 182 7.41 4.66 16.68
C TYR A 182 6.39 4.12 17.68
N GLU A 183 5.82 5.01 18.51
CA GLU A 183 4.73 4.62 19.41
C GLU A 183 3.44 4.30 18.63
N LEU A 184 3.16 5.08 17.58
CA LEU A 184 1.97 4.94 16.73
C LEU A 184 2.36 5.06 15.25
N GLY A 185 2.10 4.00 14.50
CA GLY A 185 2.06 3.97 13.05
C GLY A 185 0.63 3.86 12.52
N VAL A 186 0.42 4.23 11.27
CA VAL A 186 -0.88 4.19 10.61
C VAL A 186 -0.80 3.37 9.32
N CYS A 187 -1.64 2.36 9.25
CA CYS A 187 -1.86 1.54 8.10
C CYS A 187 -3.01 2.12 7.28
N SER A 188 -2.70 2.73 6.14
CA SER A 188 -3.72 3.28 5.24
C SER A 188 -4.34 2.17 4.41
N GLY A 189 -5.66 2.25 4.21
CA GLY A 189 -6.38 1.50 3.18
C GLY A 189 -5.73 1.66 1.80
N GLN A 190 -5.97 0.67 0.94
CA GLN A 190 -5.32 0.54 -0.36
C GLN A 190 -5.59 1.72 -1.30
N LEU A 191 -4.57 2.09 -2.07
CA LEU A 191 -4.68 3.08 -3.14
C LEU A 191 -4.77 2.36 -4.48
N TYR A 192 -5.81 2.70 -5.25
CA TYR A 192 -6.15 2.10 -6.53
C TYR A 192 -6.91 3.11 -7.38
N GLY A 193 -6.88 2.90 -8.69
CA GLY A 193 -7.52 3.77 -9.68
C GLY A 193 -6.74 5.05 -9.95
N MET A 194 -7.23 5.82 -10.91
CA MET A 194 -6.61 7.06 -11.38
C MET A 194 -7.30 8.31 -10.84
N ASP A 195 -8.21 8.16 -9.89
CA ASP A 195 -8.87 9.28 -9.21
C ASP A 195 -7.85 10.04 -8.36
N ALA A 196 -7.90 11.38 -8.43
CA ALA A 196 -7.04 12.25 -7.64
C ALA A 196 -7.34 12.13 -6.13
N LYS A 197 -6.40 11.55 -5.38
CA LYS A 197 -6.48 11.39 -3.91
C LYS A 197 -5.47 12.25 -3.15
N TRP A 198 -4.66 13.04 -3.84
CA TRP A 198 -3.58 13.85 -3.26
C TRP A 198 -4.04 14.71 -2.07
N MET A 199 -5.22 15.32 -2.16
CA MET A 199 -5.81 16.15 -1.11
C MET A 199 -6.22 15.31 0.12
N GLN A 200 -6.92 14.19 -0.13
CA GLN A 200 -7.33 13.26 0.94
C GLN A 200 -6.13 12.68 1.67
N ILE A 201 -5.08 12.30 0.95
CA ILE A 201 -3.85 11.74 1.53
C ILE A 201 -3.08 12.81 2.33
N ALA A 202 -2.99 14.05 1.82
CA ALA A 202 -2.34 15.13 2.55
C ALA A 202 -3.05 15.42 3.88
N GLU A 203 -4.38 15.56 3.87
CA GLU A 203 -5.17 15.77 5.09
C GLU A 203 -5.08 14.56 6.04
N PHE A 204 -5.20 13.35 5.52
CA PHE A 204 -5.10 12.12 6.30
C PHE A 204 -3.78 12.02 7.06
N VAL A 205 -2.65 12.25 6.38
CA VAL A 205 -1.32 12.20 7.00
C VAL A 205 -1.15 13.31 8.03
N GLU A 206 -1.46 14.56 7.67
CA GLU A 206 -1.25 15.69 8.59
C GLU A 206 -2.17 15.63 9.81
N HIS A 207 -3.41 15.17 9.67
CA HIS A 207 -4.31 14.91 10.80
C HIS A 207 -3.71 13.87 11.76
N HIS A 208 -3.28 12.73 11.23
CA HIS A 208 -2.75 11.66 12.08
C HIS A 208 -1.40 12.03 12.70
N LYS A 209 -0.61 12.92 12.06
CA LYS A 209 0.58 13.52 12.67
C LYS A 209 0.24 14.40 13.87
N LEU A 210 -0.84 15.18 13.80
CA LEU A 210 -1.29 16.02 14.91
C LEU A 210 -1.70 15.20 16.15
N ILE A 211 -2.29 14.01 15.96
CA ILE A 211 -2.62 13.10 17.07
C ILE A 211 -1.43 12.27 17.56
N GLY A 212 -0.27 12.40 16.91
CA GLY A 212 1.01 11.83 17.35
C GLY A 212 1.49 10.61 16.56
N ALA A 213 0.86 10.24 15.45
CA ALA A 213 1.42 9.24 14.54
C ALA A 213 2.71 9.76 13.89
N ARG A 214 3.67 8.87 13.69
CA ARG A 214 4.99 9.23 13.12
C ARG A 214 5.40 8.43 11.90
N MET A 215 4.65 7.37 11.57
CA MET A 215 4.94 6.54 10.42
C MET A 215 3.65 6.11 9.73
N PHE A 216 3.64 6.16 8.42
CA PHE A 216 2.51 5.82 7.57
C PHE A 216 2.91 4.71 6.60
N TYR A 217 2.04 3.73 6.42
CA TYR A 217 2.27 2.59 5.54
C TYR A 217 1.19 2.60 4.47
N PHE A 218 1.61 2.80 3.23
CA PHE A 218 0.73 2.83 2.07
C PHE A 218 0.96 1.61 1.18
N SER A 219 -0.13 1.09 0.63
CA SER A 219 -0.09 0.03 -0.37
C SER A 219 -0.77 0.54 -1.64
N VAL A 220 -0.01 0.58 -2.73
CA VAL A 220 -0.39 1.21 -3.99
C VAL A 220 -0.51 0.14 -5.05
N PHE A 221 -1.71 -0.03 -5.59
CA PHE A 221 -1.95 -0.84 -6.79
C PHE A 221 -1.90 0.04 -8.05
N GLU A 222 -2.52 1.20 -8.00
CA GLU A 222 -2.57 2.18 -9.08
C GLU A 222 -2.91 3.55 -8.47
N ILE A 223 -2.28 4.62 -8.95
CA ILE A 223 -2.48 6.00 -8.50
C ILE A 223 -2.18 6.99 -9.62
N ASP A 224 -2.80 8.16 -9.56
CA ASP A 224 -2.46 9.28 -10.43
C ASP A 224 -1.13 9.96 -10.05
N GLY A 225 -0.63 10.80 -10.96
CA GLY A 225 0.65 11.49 -10.80
C GLY A 225 0.70 12.49 -9.64
N MET A 226 -0.39 13.21 -9.34
CA MET A 226 -0.42 14.15 -8.23
C MET A 226 -0.41 13.44 -6.88
N THR A 227 -1.20 12.35 -6.75
CA THR A 227 -1.17 11.52 -5.55
C THR A 227 0.22 10.92 -5.35
N ARG A 228 0.86 10.46 -6.44
CA ARG A 228 2.24 9.97 -6.40
C ARG A 228 3.21 11.03 -5.87
N MET A 229 3.13 12.28 -6.34
CA MET A 229 4.00 13.36 -5.87
C MET A 229 3.87 13.64 -4.37
N ILE A 230 2.65 13.59 -3.81
CA ILE A 230 2.44 13.74 -2.36
C ILE A 230 3.02 12.56 -1.59
N LEU A 231 2.81 11.32 -2.05
CA LEU A 231 3.39 10.13 -1.41
C LEU A 231 4.91 10.16 -1.43
N ASP A 232 5.52 10.52 -2.57
CA ASP A 232 6.97 10.65 -2.72
C ASP A 232 7.54 11.66 -1.72
N GLU A 233 6.83 12.76 -1.45
CA GLU A 233 7.26 13.73 -0.45
C GLU A 233 7.25 13.14 0.97
N TYR A 234 6.22 12.37 1.32
CA TYR A 234 6.16 11.71 2.63
C TYR A 234 7.18 10.58 2.78
N GLU A 235 7.48 9.83 1.72
CA GLU A 235 8.57 8.85 1.72
C GLU A 235 9.92 9.53 1.87
N ARG A 236 10.20 10.57 1.06
CA ARG A 236 11.45 11.33 1.08
C ARG A 236 11.71 11.99 2.44
N SER A 237 10.66 12.45 3.11
CA SER A 237 10.75 13.07 4.44
C SER A 237 10.76 12.05 5.59
N GLY A 238 10.69 10.75 5.30
CA GLY A 238 10.76 9.68 6.30
C GLY A 238 9.49 9.50 7.13
N PHE A 239 8.35 10.04 6.68
CA PHE A 239 7.06 9.85 7.33
C PHE A 239 6.26 8.68 6.75
N ALA A 240 6.61 8.19 5.55
CA ALA A 240 5.89 7.09 4.91
C ALA A 240 6.82 6.00 4.38
N GLU A 241 6.31 4.77 4.31
CA GLU A 241 6.81 3.68 3.48
C GLU A 241 5.70 3.25 2.51
N VAL A 242 5.99 3.24 1.20
CA VAL A 242 5.04 2.83 0.17
C VAL A 242 5.41 1.46 -0.39
N SER A 243 4.41 0.59 -0.49
CA SER A 243 4.53 -0.73 -1.12
C SER A 243 3.79 -0.73 -2.45
N MET A 244 4.50 -0.92 -3.55
CA MET A 244 3.89 -1.08 -4.88
C MET A 244 3.42 -2.53 -5.04
N ILE A 245 2.14 -2.72 -5.35
CA ILE A 245 1.52 -4.04 -5.50
C ILE A 245 1.09 -4.23 -6.94
N ASN A 246 1.82 -5.08 -7.66
CA ASN A 246 1.49 -5.45 -9.03
C ASN A 246 0.71 -6.77 -9.05
N THR A 247 -0.43 -6.77 -9.73
CA THR A 247 -1.29 -7.95 -9.91
C THR A 247 -1.73 -8.07 -11.35
N GLU A 248 -1.91 -9.31 -11.84
CA GLU A 248 -2.54 -9.58 -13.15
C GLU A 248 -4.07 -9.36 -13.13
N TYR A 249 -4.65 -9.31 -11.94
CA TYR A 249 -6.09 -9.23 -11.78
C TYR A 249 -6.61 -7.86 -12.17
N THR A 250 -7.58 -7.87 -13.09
CA THR A 250 -8.30 -6.69 -13.54
C THR A 250 -9.55 -6.41 -12.71
N ASN A 251 -10.11 -7.44 -12.06
CA ASN A 251 -11.26 -7.35 -11.18
C ASN A 251 -10.87 -7.66 -9.73
N ALA A 252 -11.36 -6.84 -8.79
CA ALA A 252 -11.04 -6.96 -7.38
C ALA A 252 -12.27 -7.41 -6.57
N ALA A 253 -12.16 -8.56 -5.88
CA ALA A 253 -13.08 -8.94 -4.82
C ALA A 253 -12.69 -8.29 -3.48
N MET A 254 -13.60 -8.31 -2.50
CA MET A 254 -13.36 -7.79 -1.14
C MET A 254 -12.08 -8.35 -0.51
N MET A 255 -11.71 -9.59 -0.82
CA MET A 255 -10.50 -10.22 -0.27
C MET A 255 -9.20 -9.55 -0.75
N ARG A 256 -9.22 -8.69 -1.79
CA ARG A 256 -8.03 -7.90 -2.22
C ARG A 256 -7.46 -7.03 -1.08
N HIS A 257 -8.32 -6.54 -0.20
CA HIS A 257 -7.92 -5.77 0.99
C HIS A 257 -6.90 -6.51 1.86
N MET A 258 -6.92 -7.86 1.86
CA MET A 258 -6.01 -8.65 2.67
C MET A 258 -4.55 -8.53 2.23
N VAL A 259 -4.27 -8.26 0.94
CA VAL A 259 -2.90 -8.04 0.48
C VAL A 259 -2.34 -6.78 1.13
N GLN A 260 -3.10 -5.67 1.08
CA GLN A 260 -2.71 -4.41 1.73
C GLN A 260 -2.58 -4.57 3.24
N ILE A 261 -3.56 -5.22 3.88
CA ILE A 261 -3.56 -5.40 5.33
C ILE A 261 -2.34 -6.19 5.81
N HIS A 262 -2.04 -7.33 5.19
CA HIS A 262 -0.89 -8.14 5.61
C HIS A 262 0.44 -7.47 5.27
N GLU A 263 0.56 -6.89 4.07
CA GLU A 263 1.76 -6.15 3.68
C GLU A 263 2.09 -5.07 4.70
N CYS A 264 1.10 -4.23 5.01
CA CYS A 264 1.24 -3.16 5.98
C CYS A 264 1.49 -3.67 7.41
N PHE A 265 0.77 -4.73 7.84
CA PHE A 265 0.91 -5.31 9.17
C PHE A 265 2.34 -5.81 9.43
N TYR A 266 2.90 -6.61 8.51
CA TYR A 266 4.26 -7.11 8.64
C TYR A 266 5.29 -5.98 8.44
N ARG A 267 5.05 -5.03 7.53
CA ARG A 267 5.89 -3.85 7.37
C ARG A 267 6.01 -3.04 8.65
N ALA A 268 4.92 -2.88 9.40
CA ALA A 268 4.91 -2.14 10.65
C ALA A 268 5.42 -2.94 11.86
N ARG A 269 5.37 -4.27 11.82
CA ARG A 269 5.79 -5.14 12.92
C ARG A 269 7.23 -4.84 13.34
N LYS A 270 7.44 -4.72 14.67
CA LYS A 270 8.69 -4.28 15.33
C LYS A 270 9.12 -2.83 15.06
N GLN A 271 8.61 -2.15 14.04
CA GLN A 271 8.91 -0.75 13.77
C GLN A 271 7.96 0.19 14.53
N SER A 272 6.67 -0.13 14.51
CA SER A 272 5.61 0.58 15.23
C SER A 272 5.06 -0.26 16.38
N LYS A 273 4.95 0.33 17.58
CA LYS A 273 4.42 -0.35 18.77
C LYS A 273 2.93 -0.58 18.68
N TRP A 274 2.20 0.44 18.24
CA TRP A 274 0.79 0.37 17.88
C TRP A 274 0.61 0.72 16.42
N LEU A 275 -0.31 0.03 15.77
CA LEU A 275 -0.65 0.18 14.36
C LEU A 275 -2.14 0.41 14.23
N LEU A 276 -2.53 1.60 13.79
CA LEU A 276 -3.91 1.96 13.49
C LEU A 276 -4.26 1.50 12.06
N HIS A 277 -5.31 0.69 11.89
CA HIS A 277 -5.81 0.28 10.57
C HIS A 277 -7.03 1.09 10.18
N VAL A 278 -6.89 1.98 9.21
CA VAL A 278 -7.94 2.92 8.77
C VAL A 278 -7.84 3.20 7.27
N ASP A 279 -8.96 3.54 6.65
CA ASP A 279 -9.01 4.03 5.26
C ASP A 279 -8.68 5.54 5.20
N HIS A 280 -8.37 6.06 4.00
CA HIS A 280 -7.98 7.47 3.82
C HIS A 280 -9.13 8.47 4.00
N ASP A 281 -10.37 7.98 4.11
CA ASP A 281 -11.58 8.73 4.47
C ASP A 281 -11.99 8.53 5.95
N GLU A 282 -11.12 7.91 6.75
CA GLU A 282 -11.35 7.60 8.16
C GLU A 282 -10.32 8.30 9.08
N PHE A 283 -10.80 9.09 10.03
CA PHE A 283 -10.00 9.96 10.87
C PHE A 283 -10.19 9.63 12.34
N LEU A 284 -9.11 9.26 13.04
CA LEU A 284 -9.18 9.05 14.49
C LEU A 284 -9.28 10.39 15.22
N ILE A 285 -10.37 10.59 15.96
CA ILE A 285 -10.65 11.82 16.72
C ILE A 285 -10.50 11.52 18.22
N PRO A 286 -9.42 11.98 18.87
CA PRO A 286 -9.32 12.00 20.33
C PRO A 286 -10.30 13.03 20.89
N THR A 287 -10.99 12.70 22.00
CA THR A 287 -12.02 13.57 22.59
C THR A 287 -11.57 14.14 23.94
N GLU A 288 -11.58 13.37 25.02
CA GLU A 288 -11.22 13.89 26.36
C GLU A 288 -9.71 13.99 26.61
N GLN A 289 -8.91 13.16 25.94
CA GLN A 289 -7.46 13.15 26.13
C GLN A 289 -6.71 12.71 24.87
N PRO A 290 -5.42 13.07 24.73
CA PRO A 290 -4.60 12.58 23.62
C PRO A 290 -4.57 11.05 23.58
N ILE A 291 -4.74 10.48 22.39
CA ILE A 291 -4.80 9.02 22.23
C ILE A 291 -3.53 8.32 22.75
N LEU A 292 -2.35 8.91 22.54
CA LEU A 292 -1.09 8.36 23.03
C LEU A 292 -1.04 8.29 24.57
N LYS A 293 -1.69 9.23 25.27
CA LYS A 293 -1.79 9.19 26.73
C LYS A 293 -2.66 8.02 27.17
N TYR A 294 -3.80 7.81 26.50
CA TYR A 294 -4.67 6.66 26.76
C TYR A 294 -3.93 5.34 26.53
N ILE A 295 -3.28 5.19 25.38
CA ILE A 295 -2.54 3.97 25.02
C ILE A 295 -1.45 3.65 26.04
N LYS A 296 -0.70 4.65 26.50
CA LYS A 296 0.34 4.49 27.52
C LYS A 296 -0.21 4.11 28.90
N SER A 297 -1.47 4.42 29.19
CA SER A 297 -2.15 4.04 30.44
C SER A 297 -2.71 2.60 30.42
N LEU A 298 -2.69 1.93 29.26
CA LEU A 298 -3.23 0.59 29.14
C LEU A 298 -2.36 -0.44 29.85
N ASN A 299 -3.00 -1.53 30.28
CA ASN A 299 -2.30 -2.70 30.76
C ASN A 299 -1.37 -3.26 29.66
N SER A 300 -0.15 -3.66 30.04
CA SER A 300 0.88 -4.18 29.13
C SER A 300 0.46 -5.41 28.31
N PHE A 301 -0.57 -6.13 28.75
CA PHE A 301 -1.20 -7.27 28.08
C PHE A 301 -2.36 -6.86 27.15
N THR A 302 -2.54 -5.59 26.82
CA THR A 302 -3.50 -5.18 25.78
C THR A 302 -2.81 -5.24 24.42
N ALA A 303 -3.35 -6.02 23.48
CA ALA A 303 -2.80 -6.17 22.13
C ALA A 303 -3.67 -5.54 21.04
N GLU A 304 -4.95 -5.31 21.32
CA GLU A 304 -5.89 -4.75 20.33
C GLU A 304 -6.84 -3.77 21.00
N LEU A 305 -7.11 -2.69 20.28
CA LEU A 305 -8.11 -1.70 20.59
C LEU A 305 -9.17 -1.67 19.49
N VAL A 306 -10.44 -1.80 19.87
CA VAL A 306 -11.58 -1.68 18.94
C VAL A 306 -12.15 -0.27 19.04
N LEU A 307 -12.21 0.42 17.91
CA LEU A 307 -12.66 1.80 17.78
C LEU A 307 -14.10 1.84 17.25
N THR A 308 -14.96 2.62 17.90
CA THR A 308 -16.29 2.93 17.38
C THR A 308 -16.17 3.91 16.21
N MET A 309 -17.13 3.86 15.29
CA MET A 309 -17.13 4.69 14.10
C MET A 309 -18.35 5.62 14.09
N ARG A 310 -18.12 6.88 13.74
CA ARG A 310 -19.13 7.90 13.40
C ARG A 310 -19.10 8.10 11.90
N LYS A 311 -20.27 8.22 11.28
CA LYS A 311 -20.38 8.44 9.83
C LYS A 311 -20.72 9.90 9.59
N ILE A 312 -19.98 10.57 8.72
CA ILE A 312 -20.14 11.98 8.40
C ILE A 312 -20.53 12.07 6.94
N ALA A 313 -21.60 12.81 6.64
CA ALA A 313 -22.06 12.99 5.27
C ALA A 313 -21.10 13.93 4.51
N LYS A 314 -20.52 13.42 3.43
CA LYS A 314 -19.69 14.15 2.46
C LYS A 314 -20.54 14.45 1.23
N PHE A 315 -20.73 15.74 0.94
CA PHE A 315 -21.65 16.20 -0.12
C PHE A 315 -20.95 16.45 -1.46
N GLU A 316 -19.65 16.74 -1.44
CA GLU A 316 -18.87 17.07 -2.63
C GLU A 316 -17.63 16.16 -2.74
N GLU A 317 -17.17 15.97 -3.96
CA GLU A 317 -15.90 15.30 -4.25
C GLU A 317 -14.72 16.22 -3.85
N SER A 318 -13.53 15.65 -3.64
CA SER A 318 -12.32 16.43 -3.30
C SER A 318 -11.73 17.07 -4.56
N LEU A 319 -10.87 18.07 -4.39
CA LEU A 319 -10.18 18.74 -5.51
C LEU A 319 -9.48 17.74 -6.46
N GLU A 320 -9.85 17.77 -7.74
CA GLU A 320 -9.21 16.95 -8.77
C GLU A 320 -7.82 17.44 -9.16
N LYS A 321 -7.58 18.76 -9.07
CA LYS A 321 -6.33 19.42 -9.49
C LYS A 321 -5.93 20.49 -8.49
N TYR A 322 -4.64 20.80 -8.47
CA TYR A 322 -4.08 21.90 -7.71
C TYR A 322 -4.18 23.18 -8.53
N ASN A 323 -4.86 24.19 -8.00
CA ASN A 323 -4.97 25.52 -8.61
C ASN A 323 -4.18 26.55 -7.80
N ASN A 324 -4.43 26.62 -6.49
CA ASN A 324 -3.79 27.55 -5.56
C ASN A 324 -3.97 27.06 -4.11
N ILE A 325 -3.22 27.68 -3.19
CA ILE A 325 -3.20 27.30 -1.78
C ILE A 325 -4.48 27.66 -0.99
N GLU A 326 -5.23 28.65 -1.48
CA GLU A 326 -6.48 29.09 -0.86
C GLU A 326 -7.56 28.01 -1.02
N GLU A 327 -7.69 27.45 -2.23
CA GLU A 327 -8.59 26.32 -2.49
C GLU A 327 -8.23 25.09 -1.63
N VAL A 328 -6.93 24.79 -1.48
CA VAL A 328 -6.45 23.70 -0.62
C VAL A 328 -6.89 23.90 0.83
N SER A 329 -6.75 25.12 1.35
CA SER A 329 -7.11 25.45 2.73
C SER A 329 -8.62 25.36 2.97
N ASN A 330 -9.42 25.56 1.92
CA ASN A 330 -10.89 25.48 1.95
C ASN A 330 -11.43 24.06 1.74
N ASP A 331 -10.68 23.14 1.11
CA ASP A 331 -11.12 21.76 0.84
C ASP A 331 -10.74 20.73 1.93
N ILE A 332 -10.34 21.18 3.12
CA ILE A 332 -10.11 20.30 4.28
C ILE A 332 -11.43 19.63 4.69
N GLN A 333 -11.57 18.32 4.44
CA GLN A 333 -12.83 17.60 4.57
C GLN A 333 -13.35 17.60 6.00
N SER A 334 -12.44 17.47 6.97
CA SER A 334 -12.76 17.41 8.39
C SER A 334 -13.23 18.74 8.97
N ALA A 335 -12.95 19.84 8.28
CA ALA A 335 -13.45 21.17 8.57
C ALA A 335 -14.78 21.45 7.86
N LYS A 336 -14.93 20.96 6.61
CA LYS A 336 -16.07 21.25 5.73
C LYS A 336 -17.33 20.47 6.13
N TYR A 337 -17.19 19.22 6.56
CA TYR A 337 -18.32 18.34 6.82
C TYR A 337 -18.49 18.05 8.32
N ASN A 338 -19.65 18.40 8.86
CA ASN A 338 -19.99 18.21 10.28
C ASN A 338 -21.31 17.47 10.52
N PHE A 339 -22.09 17.16 9.46
CA PHE A 339 -23.37 16.48 9.59
C PHE A 339 -23.14 14.98 9.85
N THR A 340 -23.30 14.60 11.12
CA THR A 340 -22.76 13.36 11.69
C THR A 340 -23.88 12.47 12.19
N TYR A 341 -23.82 11.18 11.81
CA TYR A 341 -24.65 10.12 12.37
C TYR A 341 -24.03 9.56 13.66
N GLU A 342 -24.89 9.16 14.61
CA GLU A 342 -24.48 8.56 15.88
C GLU A 342 -23.40 7.48 15.73
N ALA A 343 -22.43 7.46 16.65
CA ALA A 343 -21.38 6.46 16.66
C ALA A 343 -21.94 5.05 16.91
N ASP A 344 -21.59 4.10 16.05
CA ASP A 344 -21.94 2.69 16.18
C ASP A 344 -20.70 1.78 16.07
N TYR A 345 -20.90 0.48 16.27
CA TYR A 345 -19.87 -0.55 16.08
C TYR A 345 -20.11 -1.34 14.78
N ALA A 346 -20.86 -0.79 13.82
CA ALA A 346 -21.04 -1.43 12.53
C ALA A 346 -19.77 -1.20 11.69
N ALA A 347 -19.04 -2.28 11.41
CA ALA A 347 -17.73 -2.26 10.74
C ALA A 347 -16.65 -1.46 11.51
N PRO A 348 -16.28 -1.89 12.73
CA PRO A 348 -15.30 -1.17 13.53
C PRO A 348 -13.92 -1.22 12.87
N LYS A 349 -13.05 -0.29 13.27
CA LYS A 349 -11.62 -0.33 12.97
C LYS A 349 -10.82 -0.62 14.21
N ILE A 350 -9.59 -1.07 14.02
CA ILE A 350 -8.75 -1.55 15.10
C ILE A 350 -7.41 -0.84 15.13
N MET A 351 -6.86 -0.77 16.34
CA MET A 351 -5.46 -0.45 16.55
C MET A 351 -4.81 -1.63 17.26
N VAL A 352 -3.75 -2.19 16.68
CA VAL A 352 -3.14 -3.44 17.15
C VAL A 352 -1.69 -3.25 17.54
N ARG A 353 -1.19 -4.13 18.38
CA ARG A 353 0.24 -4.36 18.61
C ARG A 353 0.72 -5.43 17.61
N PRO A 354 1.38 -5.04 16.50
CA PRO A 354 1.75 -6.00 15.46
C PRO A 354 2.80 -7.01 15.93
N ASP A 355 3.51 -6.73 17.04
CA ASP A 355 4.43 -7.69 17.66
C ASP A 355 3.72 -8.76 18.50
N LYS A 356 2.45 -8.56 18.88
CA LYS A 356 1.66 -9.42 19.79
C LYS A 356 0.48 -10.13 19.15
N VAL A 357 0.10 -9.72 17.95
CA VAL A 357 -0.93 -10.32 17.13
C VAL A 357 -0.30 -11.31 16.15
N GLU A 358 -0.94 -12.47 15.93
CA GLU A 358 -0.44 -13.51 15.02
C GLU A 358 -0.83 -13.24 13.56
N ALA A 359 -2.07 -12.82 13.35
CA ALA A 359 -2.62 -12.47 12.06
C ALA A 359 -3.73 -11.43 12.23
N ILE A 360 -4.06 -10.74 11.15
CA ILE A 360 -5.09 -9.69 11.13
C ILE A 360 -6.05 -9.92 9.97
N LEU A 361 -7.33 -9.65 10.19
CA LEU A 361 -8.38 -9.62 9.19
C LEU A 361 -8.87 -8.18 8.97
N LEU A 362 -9.84 -8.01 8.07
CA LEU A 362 -10.37 -6.71 7.65
C LEU A 362 -10.71 -5.78 8.83
N HIS A 363 -11.32 -6.32 9.90
CA HIS A 363 -11.81 -5.53 11.04
C HIS A 363 -11.41 -6.06 12.42
N TRP A 364 -10.63 -7.15 12.53
CA TRP A 364 -10.24 -7.74 13.83
C TRP A 364 -8.95 -8.56 13.70
N SER A 365 -8.22 -8.79 14.81
CA SER A 365 -7.12 -9.76 14.81
C SER A 365 -7.62 -11.21 14.77
N PHE A 366 -6.82 -12.06 14.12
CA PHE A 366 -6.99 -13.50 14.10
C PHE A 366 -5.85 -14.15 14.90
N GLY A 367 -6.04 -14.19 16.21
CA GLY A 367 -5.08 -14.77 17.16
C GLY A 367 -4.06 -13.76 17.70
N MET A 368 -3.65 -14.00 18.95
CA MET A 368 -2.67 -13.19 19.67
C MET A 368 -1.86 -14.07 20.62
N GLU A 369 -0.75 -13.53 21.12
CA GLU A 369 0.04 -14.17 22.16
C GLU A 369 -0.81 -14.53 23.40
N PRO A 370 -0.60 -15.70 24.02
CA PRO A 370 -1.30 -16.08 25.24
C PRO A 370 -1.24 -14.99 26.32
N GLY A 371 -2.40 -14.69 26.93
CA GLY A 371 -2.54 -13.68 27.98
C GLY A 371 -2.83 -12.27 27.48
N TYR A 372 -2.60 -11.97 26.20
CA TYR A 372 -2.99 -10.69 25.61
C TYR A 372 -4.50 -10.59 25.40
N LYS A 373 -5.03 -9.36 25.40
CA LYS A 373 -6.46 -9.07 25.38
C LYS A 373 -6.82 -7.95 24.39
N VAL A 374 -8.05 -8.02 23.92
CA VAL A 374 -8.74 -6.96 23.18
C VAL A 374 -9.43 -6.01 24.17
N LYS A 375 -9.41 -4.71 23.89
CA LYS A 375 -10.15 -3.71 24.66
C LYS A 375 -10.95 -2.79 23.74
N VAL A 376 -12.23 -2.62 24.03
CA VAL A 376 -13.05 -1.61 23.35
C VAL A 376 -12.67 -0.22 23.87
N VAL A 377 -12.40 0.71 22.96
CA VAL A 377 -12.13 2.11 23.32
C VAL A 377 -13.46 2.80 23.63
N PRO A 378 -13.61 3.41 24.83
CA PRO A 378 -14.81 4.19 25.15
C PRO A 378 -15.00 5.36 24.19
N LYS A 379 -16.26 5.67 23.83
CA LYS A 379 -16.58 6.75 22.88
C LYS A 379 -16.12 8.15 23.32
N ASN A 380 -15.95 8.33 24.64
CA ASN A 380 -15.47 9.57 25.23
C ASN A 380 -13.93 9.68 25.29
N ILE A 381 -13.21 8.64 24.86
CA ILE A 381 -11.75 8.68 24.70
C ILE A 381 -11.38 8.96 23.25
N ALA A 382 -11.94 8.18 22.31
CA ALA A 382 -11.73 8.39 20.90
C ALA A 382 -12.84 7.74 20.06
N THR A 383 -13.10 8.34 18.91
CA THR A 383 -13.97 7.79 17.86
C THR A 383 -13.32 7.92 16.50
N LEU A 384 -13.66 7.04 15.57
CA LEU A 384 -13.24 7.16 14.18
C LEU A 384 -14.33 7.91 13.40
N ASN A 385 -13.96 8.99 12.71
CA ASN A 385 -14.84 9.70 11.81
C ASN A 385 -14.68 9.15 10.40
N HIS A 386 -15.74 8.58 9.83
CA HIS A 386 -15.78 8.08 8.45
C HIS A 386 -16.55 9.04 7.56
N TYR A 387 -15.86 9.73 6.66
CA TYR A 387 -16.46 10.66 5.70
C TYR A 387 -17.03 9.89 4.51
N ARG A 388 -18.35 9.71 4.50
CA ARG A 388 -19.07 8.91 3.50
C ARG A 388 -19.75 9.82 2.49
N THR A 389 -19.38 9.65 1.23
CA THR A 389 -20.03 10.35 0.11
C THR A 389 -21.50 9.93 -0.01
N ILE A 390 -22.37 10.90 -0.26
CA ILE A 390 -23.77 10.65 -0.61
C ILE A 390 -24.01 10.59 -2.12
N SER A 391 -22.94 10.75 -2.92
CA SER A 391 -23.03 10.69 -4.38
C SER A 391 -23.37 9.26 -4.83
N PRO A 392 -24.42 9.05 -5.63
CA PRO A 392 -24.89 7.73 -6.06
C PRO A 392 -23.88 7.00 -6.96
N LYS A 393 -22.82 7.68 -7.42
CA LYS A 393 -21.71 7.09 -8.18
C LYS A 393 -20.91 6.08 -7.36
N PHE A 394 -20.92 6.19 -6.03
CA PHE A 394 -20.07 5.38 -5.16
C PHE A 394 -20.87 4.29 -4.44
N LEU A 395 -20.22 3.14 -4.27
CA LEU A 395 -20.75 1.99 -3.52
C LEU A 395 -21.19 2.42 -2.12
N TRP A 396 -22.36 1.94 -1.68
CA TRP A 396 -22.95 2.18 -0.36
C TRP A 396 -23.32 3.63 -0.03
N SER A 397 -23.28 4.56 -1.00
CA SER A 397 -23.75 5.95 -0.83
C SER A 397 -25.24 6.02 -0.44
N ASP A 398 -26.06 5.10 -0.95
CA ASP A 398 -27.48 4.96 -0.62
C ASP A 398 -27.75 4.77 0.87
N PHE A 399 -26.83 4.13 1.61
CA PHE A 399 -27.00 3.93 3.05
C PHE A 399 -27.10 5.27 3.78
N MET A 400 -26.15 6.17 3.51
CA MET A 400 -26.13 7.50 4.13
C MET A 400 -27.32 8.33 3.65
N ALA A 401 -27.60 8.33 2.35
CA ALA A 401 -28.74 9.06 1.79
C ALA A 401 -30.08 8.60 2.39
N LYS A 402 -30.25 7.28 2.61
CA LYS A 402 -31.44 6.72 3.26
C LYS A 402 -31.52 7.14 4.73
N LYS A 403 -30.42 7.02 5.48
CA LYS A 403 -30.39 7.41 6.91
C LYS A 403 -30.71 8.88 7.10
N MET A 404 -30.21 9.74 6.22
CA MET A 404 -30.52 11.18 6.26
C MET A 404 -32.01 11.46 6.04
N LYS A 405 -32.68 10.73 5.14
CA LYS A 405 -34.14 10.86 4.93
C LYS A 405 -34.97 10.44 6.15
N GLU A 406 -34.46 9.51 6.95
CA GLU A 406 -35.10 9.03 8.17
C GLU A 406 -34.95 10.02 9.35
N ASN A 407 -34.05 11.02 9.24
CA ASN A 407 -33.75 12.14 10.17
C ASN A 407 -33.59 11.82 11.68
N GLU A 408 -33.59 10.56 12.07
CA GLU A 408 -33.29 10.13 13.44
C GLU A 408 -31.77 10.02 13.62
N LYS A 409 -31.24 10.61 14.71
CA LYS A 409 -29.85 10.46 15.21
C LYS A 409 -28.74 11.22 14.48
N PHE A 410 -29.07 12.26 13.71
CA PHE A 410 -28.06 13.18 13.17
C PHE A 410 -27.79 14.35 14.12
N MET A 411 -26.53 14.79 14.14
CA MET A 411 -26.05 15.93 14.93
C MET A 411 -24.93 16.64 14.19
N HIS A 412 -24.66 17.90 14.55
CA HIS A 412 -23.50 18.63 14.04
C HIS A 412 -22.33 18.46 15.00
N VAL A 413 -21.21 17.91 14.51
CA VAL A 413 -19.98 17.73 15.26
C VAL A 413 -18.84 18.39 14.51
N THR A 414 -18.23 19.40 15.12
CA THR A 414 -17.06 20.11 14.58
C THR A 414 -15.81 19.76 15.38
N LEU A 415 -14.67 19.78 14.70
CA LEU A 415 -13.37 19.74 15.37
C LEU A 415 -13.07 21.10 16.04
N PRO A 416 -12.25 21.14 17.10
CA PRO A 416 -11.84 22.40 17.72
C PRO A 416 -11.19 23.35 16.71
N GLU A 417 -11.53 24.63 16.76
CA GLU A 417 -11.10 25.63 15.77
C GLU A 417 -9.57 25.69 15.62
N GLY A 418 -8.83 25.80 16.74
CA GLY A 418 -7.35 25.81 16.69
C GLY A 418 -6.74 24.50 16.17
N TYR A 419 -7.44 23.36 16.27
CA TYR A 419 -6.99 22.11 15.65
C TYR A 419 -7.16 22.18 14.13
N VAL A 420 -8.32 22.66 13.66
CA VAL A 420 -8.62 22.84 12.23
C VAL A 420 -7.67 23.83 11.58
N GLU A 421 -7.38 24.95 12.23
CA GLU A 421 -6.40 25.93 11.75
C GLU A 421 -5.02 25.29 11.58
N LYS A 422 -4.56 24.54 12.59
CA LYS A 422 -3.28 23.85 12.51
C LYS A 422 -3.24 22.80 11.40
N LEU A 423 -4.33 22.07 11.21
CA LEU A 423 -4.45 21.09 10.13
C LEU A 423 -4.39 21.78 8.75
N ARG A 424 -5.15 22.87 8.56
CA ARG A 424 -5.10 23.69 7.34
C ARG A 424 -3.70 24.18 7.03
N GLU A 425 -3.00 24.75 8.01
CA GLU A 425 -1.63 25.22 7.86
C GLU A 425 -0.66 24.10 7.44
N ASN A 426 -0.73 22.94 8.10
CA ASN A 426 0.16 21.82 7.81
C ASN A 426 -0.08 21.26 6.40
N VAL A 427 -1.35 21.09 6.02
CA VAL A 427 -1.74 20.60 4.71
C VAL A 427 -1.35 21.59 3.62
N ALA A 428 -1.65 22.88 3.80
CA ALA A 428 -1.21 23.92 2.88
C ALA A 428 0.32 23.88 2.70
N LYS A 429 1.08 23.81 3.80
CA LYS A 429 2.54 23.77 3.74
C LYS A 429 3.08 22.61 2.89
N VAL A 430 2.58 21.39 3.07
CA VAL A 430 3.08 20.23 2.31
C VAL A 430 2.62 20.28 0.86
N VAL A 431 1.36 20.64 0.61
CA VAL A 431 0.80 20.73 -0.74
C VAL A 431 1.49 21.84 -1.54
N GLY A 432 1.67 23.02 -0.96
CA GLY A 432 2.41 24.13 -1.57
C GLY A 432 3.86 23.72 -1.86
N TYR A 433 4.53 23.08 -0.90
CA TYR A 433 5.89 22.55 -1.13
C TYR A 433 5.98 21.53 -2.27
N VAL A 434 4.92 20.76 -2.54
CA VAL A 434 4.93 19.77 -3.63
C VAL A 434 4.59 20.41 -4.98
N PHE A 435 3.55 21.24 -5.05
CA PHE A 435 3.00 21.72 -6.32
C PHE A 435 3.41 23.13 -6.73
N GLU A 436 3.88 23.98 -5.82
CA GLU A 436 4.43 25.31 -6.19
C GLU A 436 5.91 25.21 -6.63
N LYS A 437 6.50 24.01 -6.57
CA LYS A 437 7.83 23.75 -7.13
C LYS A 437 7.77 23.81 -8.65
N HIS A 438 8.60 24.66 -9.23
CA HIS A 438 8.83 24.70 -10.67
C HIS A 438 10.00 23.79 -11.05
N SER A 439 9.77 22.91 -12.02
CA SER A 439 10.87 22.18 -12.68
C SER A 439 11.82 23.18 -13.33
N VAL A 440 13.13 22.96 -13.18
CA VAL A 440 14.13 23.69 -13.97
C VAL A 440 14.06 23.15 -15.39
N THR A 441 13.36 23.86 -16.25
CA THR A 441 13.36 23.61 -17.70
C THR A 441 14.52 24.36 -18.35
N CYS A 442 14.89 23.97 -19.57
CA CYS A 442 15.92 24.67 -20.34
C CYS A 442 15.57 26.14 -20.55
N ASP A 443 14.28 26.45 -20.71
CA ASP A 443 13.77 27.82 -20.85
C ASP A 443 14.01 28.68 -19.59
N ASN A 444 14.12 28.04 -18.42
CA ASN A 444 14.35 28.71 -17.14
C ASN A 444 15.85 28.92 -16.85
N ILE A 445 16.76 28.39 -17.69
CA ILE A 445 18.20 28.59 -17.56
C ILE A 445 18.60 29.82 -18.37
N PRO A 446 19.27 30.84 -17.77
CA PRO A 446 19.74 32.00 -18.51
C PRO A 446 20.57 31.61 -19.75
N PRO A 447 20.37 32.24 -20.93
CA PRO A 447 21.07 31.88 -22.16
C PRO A 447 22.61 31.87 -22.03
N SER A 448 23.16 32.73 -21.18
CA SER A 448 24.60 32.79 -20.86
C SER A 448 25.13 31.53 -20.17
N LEU A 449 24.29 30.84 -19.40
CA LEU A 449 24.63 29.61 -18.69
C LEU A 449 24.33 28.36 -19.52
N GLN A 450 23.41 28.40 -20.49
CA GLN A 450 23.11 27.26 -21.36
C GLN A 450 24.33 26.81 -22.19
N PHE A 451 25.13 27.76 -22.68
CA PHE A 451 26.31 27.46 -23.50
C PHE A 451 27.50 26.95 -22.65
N ALA A 452 27.73 27.57 -21.49
CA ALA A 452 28.83 27.20 -20.58
C ALA A 452 28.55 25.92 -19.76
N ALA A 453 27.28 25.65 -19.43
CA ALA A 453 26.90 24.52 -18.59
C ALA A 453 26.54 23.25 -19.38
N LYS A 454 26.50 23.26 -20.72
CA LYS A 454 26.17 22.09 -21.55
C LYS A 454 26.86 20.77 -21.12
N PRO A 455 28.17 20.74 -20.79
CA PRO A 455 28.83 19.53 -20.29
C PRO A 455 28.36 19.08 -18.90
N TYR A 456 27.90 20.01 -18.07
CA TYR A 456 27.43 19.79 -16.70
C TYR A 456 25.94 19.48 -16.62
N LEU A 457 25.11 20.10 -17.47
CA LEU A 457 23.67 19.82 -17.59
C LEU A 457 23.42 18.36 -17.94
N LYS A 458 24.26 17.78 -18.80
CA LYS A 458 24.26 16.35 -19.14
C LYS A 458 24.58 15.44 -17.94
N LYS A 459 25.42 15.90 -16.99
CA LYS A 459 25.74 15.15 -15.75
C LYS A 459 24.59 15.16 -14.74
N ILE A 460 23.77 16.22 -14.71
CA ILE A 460 22.59 16.33 -13.84
C ILE A 460 21.28 15.95 -14.54
N ARG A 461 21.35 15.29 -15.71
CA ARG A 461 20.21 14.79 -16.49
C ARG A 461 19.19 15.88 -16.91
N ILE A 462 19.64 17.12 -17.05
CA ILE A 462 18.87 18.16 -17.72
C ILE A 462 19.28 18.12 -19.20
N PHE A 463 18.37 17.63 -20.05
CA PHE A 463 18.59 17.54 -21.49
C PHE A 463 18.09 18.82 -22.17
N CYS A 464 19.05 19.72 -22.40
CA CYS A 464 19.01 20.79 -23.40
C CYS A 464 19.98 20.39 -24.53
#